data_AF-A0A8C5SV92-F1
#
_entry.id   AF-A0A8C5SV92-F1
#
_cell.length_a   1.000
_cell.length_b   1.000
_cell.length_c   1.000
_cell.angle_alpha   90.00
_cell.angle_beta   90.00
_cell.angle_gamma   90.00
#
_symmetry.space_group_name_H-M   'P 1'
#
loop_
_entity.id
_entity.type
_entity.pdbx_description
1 polymer ?
#
loop_
_entity_poly.entity_id
_entity_poly.type
_entity_poly.pdbx_seq_one_letter_code
_entity_poly.pdbx_strand_id
1 'polypeptide(L)'
;ICIECSGIHRNLGTHLSRVRSLDLDDWPLELTLVLTSIGNETANSVWEKCTQGRRKPTCESSREERESWIRAKYEQRLFLAPLPNSELSLGCQLFQAALDQDLGAVLLLLAHSSKEQINAPTGDKDRRTALHVACDLSHVVITQLLVWYGADVKAHDAVGHTALFYARRAGSQECIDILMQHGCPNEGYSTIATPGLRRKSSSASMGRPEARTALV
;
A
#
# COMPACT_ATOMS: atom_id res chain seq x y z
N ILE A 1 -13.49 15.07 3.54
CA ILE A 1 -14.79 14.84 4.22
C ILE A 1 -15.05 15.98 5.21
N CYS A 2 -16.30 16.31 5.54
CA CYS A 2 -16.60 17.37 6.51
C CYS A 2 -16.31 16.94 7.96
N ILE A 3 -16.33 17.89 8.90
CA ILE A 3 -16.04 17.67 10.33
C ILE A 3 -16.93 16.56 10.91
N GLU A 4 -18.24 16.61 10.68
CA GLU A 4 -19.17 15.63 11.25
C GLU A 4 -18.95 14.22 10.69
N CYS A 5 -18.85 14.08 9.36
CA CYS A 5 -18.53 12.80 8.73
C CYS A 5 -17.17 12.27 9.21
N SER A 6 -16.18 13.15 9.43
CA SER A 6 -14.87 12.75 9.97
C SER A 6 -14.98 12.13 11.37
N GLY A 7 -15.90 12.61 12.21
CA GLY A 7 -16.20 12.02 13.51
C GLY A 7 -16.75 10.61 13.40
N ILE A 8 -17.68 10.38 12.47
CA ILE A 8 -18.23 9.04 12.20
C ILE A 8 -17.14 8.10 11.67
N HIS A 9 -16.32 8.57 10.73
CA HIS A 9 -15.20 7.79 10.19
C HIS A 9 -14.18 7.36 11.27
N ARG A 10 -13.94 8.20 12.29
CA ARG A 10 -13.09 7.82 13.44
C ARG A 10 -13.71 6.68 14.26
N ASN A 11 -15.03 6.65 14.40
CA ASN A 11 -15.76 5.61 15.13
C ASN A 11 -15.79 4.25 14.40
N LEU A 12 -15.49 4.19 13.09
CA LEU A 12 -15.33 2.92 12.37
C LEU A 12 -14.06 2.16 12.76
N GLY A 13 -13.04 2.88 13.27
CA GLY A 13 -11.73 2.32 13.57
C GLY A 13 -10.74 2.38 12.41
N THR A 14 -9.45 2.34 12.76
CA THR A 14 -8.32 2.56 11.84
C THR A 14 -8.08 1.46 10.81
N HIS A 15 -8.73 0.31 10.98
CA HIS A 15 -8.72 -0.80 10.04
C HIS A 15 -9.68 -0.57 8.86
N LEU A 16 -10.66 0.34 9.00
CA LEU A 16 -11.57 0.76 7.94
C LEU A 16 -11.26 2.17 7.44
N SER A 17 -10.98 3.11 8.34
CA SER A 17 -10.81 4.51 7.98
C SER A 17 -9.71 5.17 8.82
N ARG A 18 -8.73 5.76 8.14
CA ARG A 18 -7.68 6.59 8.75
C ARG A 18 -7.95 8.04 8.39
N VAL A 19 -8.30 8.84 9.38
CA VAL A 19 -8.69 10.25 9.20
C VAL A 19 -7.50 11.17 9.46
N ARG A 20 -7.36 12.20 8.62
CA ARG A 20 -6.40 13.31 8.74
C ARG A 20 -7.10 14.63 8.45
N SER A 21 -6.62 15.71 9.07
CA SER A 21 -7.04 17.09 8.86
C SER A 21 -6.25 17.72 7.72
N LEU A 22 -6.93 18.42 6.81
CA LEU A 22 -6.25 19.14 5.72
C LEU A 22 -5.45 20.34 6.21
N ASP A 23 -5.87 20.97 7.31
CA ASP A 23 -5.28 22.22 7.81
C ASP A 23 -4.37 22.05 9.03
N LEU A 24 -4.46 20.90 9.71
CA LEU A 24 -3.80 20.68 11.01
C LEU A 24 -2.75 19.57 11.01
N ASP A 25 -2.75 18.68 10.01
CA ASP A 25 -1.77 17.61 9.90
C ASP A 25 -0.74 17.92 8.81
N ASP A 26 0.46 17.38 8.95
CA ASP A 26 1.47 17.41 7.89
C ASP A 26 1.08 16.50 6.73
N TRP A 27 1.29 16.99 5.51
CA TRP A 27 1.00 16.29 4.27
C TRP A 27 2.27 16.09 3.46
N PRO A 28 3.02 15.00 3.70
CA PRO A 28 4.18 14.69 2.88
C PRO A 28 3.73 14.38 1.45
N LEU A 29 4.66 14.51 0.50
CA LEU A 29 4.36 14.57 -0.92
C LEU A 29 3.56 13.34 -1.41
N GLU A 30 3.91 12.16 -0.90
CA GLU A 30 3.32 10.88 -1.30
C GLU A 30 1.83 10.83 -0.94
N LEU A 31 1.46 11.40 0.22
CA LEU A 31 0.06 11.46 0.65
C LEU A 31 -0.74 12.46 -0.18
N THR A 32 -0.14 13.60 -0.47
CA THR A 32 -0.74 14.62 -1.34
C THR A 32 -1.01 14.04 -2.72
N LEU A 33 -0.02 13.36 -3.31
CA LEU A 33 -0.14 12.70 -4.62
C LEU A 33 -1.28 11.68 -4.65
N VAL A 34 -1.40 10.83 -3.63
CA VAL A 34 -2.49 9.85 -3.55
C VAL A 34 -3.85 10.56 -3.47
N LEU A 35 -3.98 11.57 -2.60
CA LEU A 35 -5.23 12.30 -2.44
C LEU A 35 -5.66 13.02 -3.72
N THR A 36 -4.74 13.70 -4.41
CA THR A 36 -5.04 14.43 -5.64
C THR A 36 -5.30 13.50 -6.81
N SER A 37 -4.65 12.34 -6.87
CA SER A 37 -4.81 11.37 -7.96
C SER A 37 -6.12 10.58 -7.86
N ILE A 38 -6.57 10.27 -6.64
CA ILE A 38 -7.84 9.55 -6.45
C ILE A 38 -9.00 10.55 -6.49
N GLY A 39 -9.01 11.52 -5.59
CA GLY A 39 -10.14 12.46 -5.45
C GLY A 39 -11.47 11.78 -5.07
N ASN A 40 -12.49 12.61 -4.81
CA ASN A 40 -13.79 12.09 -4.39
C ASN A 40 -14.53 11.38 -5.54
N GLU A 41 -14.35 11.83 -6.78
CA GLU A 41 -15.04 11.27 -7.94
C GLU A 41 -14.64 9.81 -8.17
N THR A 42 -13.35 9.52 -8.34
CA THR A 42 -12.82 8.17 -8.51
C THR A 42 -13.09 7.29 -7.30
N ALA A 43 -12.97 7.83 -6.08
CA ALA A 43 -13.32 7.06 -4.89
C ALA A 43 -14.82 6.67 -4.91
N ASN A 44 -15.71 7.59 -5.29
CA ASN A 44 -17.15 7.30 -5.33
C ASN A 44 -17.54 6.40 -6.51
N SER A 45 -16.79 6.41 -7.63
CA SER A 45 -17.03 5.46 -8.72
C SER A 45 -16.79 4.00 -8.31
N VAL A 46 -16.00 3.77 -7.26
CA VAL A 46 -15.80 2.47 -6.62
C VAL A 46 -16.80 2.26 -5.48
N TRP A 47 -16.85 3.18 -4.51
CA TRP A 47 -17.55 2.95 -3.25
C TRP A 47 -19.02 3.38 -3.23
N GLU A 48 -19.53 4.00 -4.29
CA GLU A 48 -20.94 4.43 -4.40
C GLU A 48 -21.57 4.04 -5.75
N LYS A 49 -20.99 3.06 -6.46
CA LYS A 49 -21.46 2.66 -7.79
C LYS A 49 -22.88 2.09 -7.78
N CYS A 50 -23.20 1.31 -6.74
CA CYS A 50 -24.45 0.56 -6.65
C CYS A 50 -25.21 0.94 -5.36
N THR A 51 -25.82 2.12 -5.30
CA THR A 51 -26.50 2.60 -4.07
C THR A 51 -27.78 1.85 -3.69
N GLN A 52 -28.22 0.90 -4.52
CA GLN A 52 -29.44 0.09 -4.30
C GLN A 52 -30.70 0.95 -4.06
N GLY A 53 -30.77 2.12 -4.70
CA GLY A 53 -31.88 3.07 -4.55
C GLY A 53 -31.84 3.91 -3.26
N ARG A 54 -30.83 3.73 -2.39
CA ARG A 54 -30.64 4.61 -1.24
C ARG A 54 -30.21 5.99 -1.70
N ARG A 55 -30.76 7.03 -1.07
CA ARG A 55 -30.38 8.42 -1.31
C ARG A 55 -29.19 8.80 -0.45
N LYS A 56 -28.19 9.41 -1.08
CA LYS A 56 -27.00 9.94 -0.39
C LYS A 56 -27.41 11.10 0.52
N PRO A 57 -26.96 11.14 1.80
CA PRO A 57 -27.21 12.25 2.70
C PRO A 57 -26.71 13.58 2.16
N THR A 58 -27.44 14.65 2.45
CA THR A 58 -27.07 16.03 2.07
C THR A 58 -26.38 16.75 3.24
N CYS A 59 -26.08 18.04 3.09
CA CYS A 59 -25.62 18.88 4.21
C CYS A 59 -26.69 19.16 5.28
N GLU A 60 -27.96 18.88 4.97
CA GLU A 60 -29.10 19.09 5.89
C GLU A 60 -29.54 17.81 6.60
N SER A 61 -29.09 16.65 6.13
CA SER A 61 -29.37 15.36 6.76
C SER A 61 -29.00 15.30 8.24
N SER A 62 -29.62 14.40 8.99
CA SER A 62 -29.26 14.18 10.38
C SER A 62 -27.93 13.42 10.50
N ARG A 63 -27.34 13.44 11.70
CA ARG A 63 -26.12 12.68 12.00
C ARG A 63 -26.35 11.17 11.81
N GLU A 64 -27.51 10.67 12.22
CA GLU A 64 -27.90 9.27 12.14
C GLU A 64 -28.02 8.81 10.68
N GLU A 65 -28.57 9.66 9.80
CA GLU A 65 -28.63 9.39 8.36
C GLU A 65 -27.23 9.31 7.74
N ARG A 66 -26.33 10.23 8.10
CA ARG A 66 -24.93 10.20 7.66
C ARG A 66 -24.21 8.96 8.15
N GLU A 67 -24.40 8.58 9.42
CA GLU A 67 -23.78 7.40 10.00
C GLU A 67 -24.26 6.11 9.32
N SER A 68 -25.58 5.99 9.12
CA SER A 68 -26.17 4.86 8.40
C SER A 68 -25.58 4.72 6.99
N TRP A 69 -25.44 5.83 6.25
CA TRP A 69 -24.81 5.82 4.92
C TRP A 69 -23.33 5.42 4.96
N ILE A 70 -22.55 6.01 5.87
CA ILE A 70 -21.10 5.77 5.98
C ILE A 70 -20.82 4.30 6.36
N ARG A 71 -21.58 3.73 7.31
CA ARG A 71 -21.47 2.31 7.67
C ARG A 71 -21.89 1.39 6.52
N ALA A 72 -23.00 1.69 5.85
CA ALA A 72 -23.42 0.95 4.67
C ALA A 72 -22.33 0.96 3.56
N LYS A 73 -21.66 2.10 3.39
CA LYS A 73 -20.61 2.31 2.38
C LYS A 73 -19.31 1.54 2.68
N TYR A 74 -18.73 1.69 3.87
CA TYR A 74 -17.37 1.21 4.15
C TYR A 74 -17.32 -0.05 5.04
N GLU A 75 -18.22 -0.15 6.03
CA GLU A 75 -18.26 -1.30 6.95
C GLU A 75 -18.98 -2.49 6.28
N GLN A 76 -20.13 -2.24 5.66
CA GLN A 76 -20.94 -3.28 5.01
C GLN A 76 -20.65 -3.44 3.51
N ARG A 77 -19.92 -2.48 2.91
CA ARG A 77 -19.55 -2.47 1.48
C ARG A 77 -20.76 -2.61 0.52
N LEU A 78 -21.95 -2.16 0.92
CA LEU A 78 -23.20 -2.39 0.17
C LEU A 78 -23.22 -1.72 -1.20
N PHE A 79 -22.47 -0.63 -1.36
CA PHE A 79 -22.47 0.18 -2.57
C PHE A 79 -21.23 -0.05 -3.44
N LEU A 80 -20.33 -0.93 -2.98
CA LEU A 80 -19.07 -1.22 -3.65
C LEU A 80 -19.34 -1.76 -5.05
N ALA A 81 -18.64 -1.22 -6.04
CA ALA A 81 -18.74 -1.67 -7.43
C ALA A 81 -18.43 -3.17 -7.52
N PRO A 82 -19.17 -3.93 -8.35
CA PRO A 82 -18.90 -5.35 -8.53
C PRO A 82 -17.57 -5.53 -9.27
N LEU A 83 -16.92 -6.65 -9.00
CA LEU A 83 -15.73 -7.06 -9.74
C LEU A 83 -16.08 -7.37 -11.21
N PRO A 84 -15.15 -7.14 -12.15
CA PRO A 84 -15.32 -7.64 -13.51
C PRO A 84 -15.33 -9.17 -13.52
N ASN A 85 -16.07 -9.77 -14.45
CA ASN A 85 -16.02 -11.22 -14.66
C ASN A 85 -14.64 -11.60 -15.20
N SER A 86 -13.90 -12.40 -14.44
CA SER A 86 -12.56 -12.84 -14.78
C SER A 86 -12.25 -14.20 -14.15
N GLU A 87 -11.57 -15.05 -14.89
CA GLU A 87 -11.09 -16.36 -14.42
C GLU A 87 -9.80 -16.25 -13.60
N LEU A 88 -9.17 -15.07 -13.60
CA LEU A 88 -7.93 -14.82 -12.86
C LEU A 88 -8.21 -14.63 -11.37
N SER A 89 -7.29 -15.08 -10.52
CA SER A 89 -7.33 -14.75 -9.09
C SER A 89 -7.23 -13.23 -8.88
N LEU A 90 -7.77 -12.72 -7.77
CA LEU A 90 -7.69 -11.29 -7.45
C LEU A 90 -6.25 -10.78 -7.35
N GLY A 91 -5.32 -11.60 -6.86
CA GLY A 91 -3.89 -11.25 -6.84
C GLY A 91 -3.31 -11.04 -8.24
N CYS A 92 -3.63 -11.94 -9.19
CA CYS A 92 -3.23 -11.79 -10.59
C CYS A 92 -3.88 -10.57 -11.25
N GLN A 93 -5.17 -10.33 -10.98
CA GLN A 93 -5.85 -9.14 -11.49
C GLN A 93 -5.23 -7.85 -10.94
N LEU A 94 -4.89 -7.82 -9.64
CA LEU A 94 -4.26 -6.67 -9.00
C LEU A 94 -2.85 -6.42 -9.55
N PHE A 95 -2.09 -7.49 -9.78
CA PHE A 95 -0.80 -7.40 -10.47
C PHE A 95 -0.95 -6.79 -11.87
N GLN A 96 -1.89 -7.28 -12.67
CA GLN A 96 -2.12 -6.78 -14.02
C GLN A 96 -2.57 -5.31 -14.03
N ALA A 97 -3.48 -4.94 -13.13
CA ALA A 97 -3.91 -3.54 -12.99
C ALA A 97 -2.75 -2.62 -12.57
N ALA A 98 -1.84 -3.08 -11.71
CA ALA A 98 -0.64 -2.33 -11.35
C ALA A 98 0.35 -2.21 -12.52
N LEU A 99 0.50 -3.26 -13.33
CA LEU A 99 1.32 -3.26 -14.54
C LEU A 99 0.77 -2.29 -15.60
N ASP A 100 -0.55 -2.29 -15.79
CA ASP A 100 -1.27 -1.42 -16.74
C ASP A 100 -1.45 0.02 -16.21
N GLN A 101 -1.06 0.27 -14.95
CA GLN A 101 -1.16 1.57 -14.28
C GLN A 101 -2.62 2.05 -14.15
N ASP A 102 -3.57 1.12 -14.14
CA ASP A 102 -4.99 1.41 -14.01
C ASP A 102 -5.34 1.62 -12.54
N LEU A 103 -5.26 2.87 -12.09
CA LEU A 103 -5.58 3.28 -10.73
C LEU A 103 -7.03 2.91 -10.35
N GLY A 104 -7.98 3.01 -11.27
CA GLY A 104 -9.39 2.69 -11.01
C GLY A 104 -9.57 1.20 -10.71
N ALA A 105 -8.97 0.34 -11.54
CA ALA A 105 -8.96 -1.09 -11.33
C ALA A 105 -8.22 -1.47 -10.04
N VAL A 106 -7.06 -0.86 -9.75
CA VAL A 106 -6.32 -1.08 -8.49
C VAL A 106 -7.19 -0.76 -7.28
N LEU A 107 -7.87 0.40 -7.25
CA LEU A 107 -8.74 0.78 -6.14
C LEU A 107 -9.90 -0.21 -5.95
N LEU A 108 -10.54 -0.62 -7.03
CA LEU A 108 -11.62 -1.60 -7.01
C LEU A 108 -11.13 -2.94 -6.45
N LEU A 109 -10.03 -3.46 -6.98
CA LEU A 109 -9.46 -4.75 -6.59
C LEU A 109 -9.02 -4.73 -5.12
N LEU A 110 -8.38 -3.65 -4.67
CA LEU A 110 -7.99 -3.47 -3.27
C LEU A 110 -9.19 -3.42 -2.32
N ALA A 111 -10.31 -2.80 -2.72
CA ALA A 111 -11.52 -2.76 -1.93
C ALA A 111 -12.16 -4.15 -1.71
N HIS A 112 -11.93 -5.10 -2.62
CA HIS A 112 -12.42 -6.48 -2.52
C HIS A 112 -11.41 -7.46 -1.93
N SER A 113 -10.12 -7.16 -2.00
CA SER A 113 -9.07 -8.13 -1.68
C SER A 113 -8.84 -8.28 -0.18
N SER A 114 -8.56 -9.52 0.24
CA SER A 114 -7.93 -9.80 1.53
C SER A 114 -6.42 -9.53 1.49
N LYS A 115 -5.78 -9.48 2.67
CA LYS A 115 -4.33 -9.29 2.77
C LYS A 115 -3.56 -10.41 2.07
N GLU A 116 -4.06 -11.64 2.15
CA GLU A 116 -3.46 -12.81 1.51
C GLU A 116 -3.52 -12.69 -0.02
N GLN A 117 -4.63 -12.16 -0.56
CA GLN A 117 -4.80 -11.95 -1.99
C GLN A 117 -3.92 -10.82 -2.54
N ILE A 118 -3.75 -9.73 -1.79
CA ILE A 118 -2.86 -8.62 -2.15
C ILE A 118 -1.40 -9.09 -2.24
N ASN A 119 -1.02 -10.03 -1.36
CA ASN A 119 0.33 -10.58 -1.29
C ASN A 119 0.54 -11.83 -2.13
N ALA A 120 -0.47 -12.28 -2.86
CA ALA A 120 -0.34 -13.42 -3.74
C ALA A 120 0.63 -13.07 -4.88
N PRO A 121 1.73 -13.83 -5.04
CA PRO A 121 2.61 -13.63 -6.17
C PRO A 121 1.92 -14.04 -7.47
N THR A 122 2.43 -13.53 -8.59
CA THR A 122 2.09 -14.05 -9.90
C THR A 122 2.38 -15.55 -9.96
N GLY A 123 1.52 -16.29 -10.64
CA GLY A 123 1.71 -17.72 -10.91
C GLY A 123 2.82 -18.01 -11.94
N ASP A 124 3.49 -16.97 -12.44
CA ASP A 124 4.62 -17.12 -13.34
C ASP A 124 5.91 -17.50 -12.58
N LYS A 125 7.00 -17.69 -13.33
CA LYS A 125 8.29 -18.10 -12.77
C LYS A 125 8.93 -17.01 -11.90
N ASP A 126 8.54 -15.76 -12.08
CA ASP A 126 9.18 -14.63 -11.40
C ASP A 126 8.65 -14.45 -9.98
N ARG A 127 7.45 -14.97 -9.66
CA ARG A 127 6.81 -14.85 -8.34
C ARG A 127 6.73 -13.40 -7.84
N ARG A 128 6.58 -12.43 -8.74
CA ARG A 128 6.48 -11.01 -8.39
C ARG A 128 5.10 -10.70 -7.81
N THR A 129 5.03 -9.72 -6.92
CA THR A 129 3.77 -9.20 -6.39
C THR A 129 3.42 -7.88 -7.06
N ALA A 130 2.18 -7.40 -6.89
CA ALA A 130 1.77 -6.09 -7.38
C ALA A 130 2.69 -4.94 -6.87
N LEU A 131 3.25 -5.09 -5.66
CA LEU A 131 4.17 -4.10 -5.09
C LEU A 131 5.51 -4.05 -5.82
N HIS A 132 6.03 -5.19 -6.27
CA HIS A 132 7.28 -5.24 -7.05
C HIS A 132 7.13 -4.48 -8.37
N VAL A 133 6.05 -4.74 -9.12
CA VAL A 133 5.81 -4.09 -10.41
C VAL A 133 5.51 -2.60 -10.27
N ALA A 134 4.73 -2.19 -9.26
CA ALA A 134 4.48 -0.77 -9.00
C ALA A 134 5.79 0.01 -8.73
N CYS A 135 6.73 -0.59 -7.99
CA CYS A 135 8.03 0.01 -7.72
C CYS A 135 8.96 0.01 -8.94
N ASP A 136 8.95 -1.05 -9.77
CA ASP A 136 9.73 -1.11 -11.01
C ASP A 136 9.31 -0.03 -12.01
N LEU A 137 8.01 0.26 -12.05
CA LEU A 137 7.43 1.29 -12.90
C LEU A 137 7.42 2.69 -12.27
N SER A 138 7.97 2.85 -11.06
CA SER A 138 7.98 4.12 -10.32
C SER A 138 6.59 4.72 -10.02
N HIS A 139 5.56 3.88 -9.85
CA HIS A 139 4.18 4.32 -9.56
C HIS A 139 3.95 4.61 -8.09
N VAL A 140 4.35 5.81 -7.66
CA VAL A 140 4.26 6.27 -6.26
C VAL A 140 2.87 6.06 -5.66
N VAL A 141 1.80 6.42 -6.38
CA VAL A 141 0.42 6.32 -5.90
C VAL A 141 -0.01 4.86 -5.68
N ILE A 142 0.26 3.98 -6.64
CA ILE A 142 -0.08 2.56 -6.54
C ILE A 142 0.76 1.89 -5.45
N THR A 143 2.06 2.22 -5.36
CA THR A 143 2.95 1.75 -4.29
C THR A 143 2.39 2.12 -2.91
N GLN A 144 2.02 3.38 -2.70
CA GLN A 144 1.47 3.84 -1.43
C GLN A 144 0.14 3.14 -1.08
N LEU A 145 -0.74 2.95 -2.07
CA LEU A 145 -2.01 2.25 -1.89
C LEU A 145 -1.82 0.78 -1.51
N LEU A 146 -0.96 0.05 -2.24
CA LEU A 146 -0.66 -1.34 -1.94
C LEU A 146 -0.12 -1.50 -0.51
N VAL A 147 0.80 -0.62 -0.09
CA VAL A 147 1.36 -0.62 1.27
C VAL A 147 0.30 -0.33 2.33
N TRP A 148 -0.61 0.63 2.09
CA TRP A 148 -1.71 0.92 3.01
C TRP A 148 -2.68 -0.24 3.19
N TYR A 149 -2.93 -0.99 2.12
CA TYR A 149 -3.78 -2.18 2.13
C TYR A 149 -3.05 -3.45 2.62
N GLY A 150 -1.78 -3.32 3.03
CA GLY A 150 -1.04 -4.38 3.71
C GLY A 150 -0.23 -5.29 2.79
N ALA A 151 0.21 -4.78 1.64
CA ALA A 151 1.25 -5.42 0.85
C ALA A 151 2.53 -5.59 1.70
N ASP A 152 3.16 -6.75 1.58
CA ASP A 152 4.37 -7.13 2.28
C ASP A 152 5.59 -6.52 1.59
N VAL A 153 6.09 -5.44 2.19
CA VAL A 153 7.29 -4.74 1.73
C VAL A 153 8.57 -5.60 1.80
N LYS A 154 8.52 -6.74 2.49
CA LYS A 154 9.64 -7.70 2.65
C LYS A 154 9.49 -8.93 1.75
N ALA A 155 8.44 -8.99 0.92
CA ALA A 155 8.28 -10.07 -0.02
C ALA A 155 9.47 -10.12 -0.99
N HIS A 156 9.91 -11.34 -1.32
CA HIS A 156 10.97 -11.59 -2.28
C HIS A 156 10.37 -12.27 -3.51
N ASP A 157 10.81 -11.86 -4.69
CA ASP A 157 10.54 -12.55 -5.93
C ASP A 157 11.36 -13.86 -6.06
N ALA A 158 11.27 -14.55 -7.20
CA ALA A 158 11.92 -15.83 -7.41
C ALA A 158 13.46 -15.77 -7.42
N VAL A 159 14.06 -14.60 -7.63
CA VAL A 159 15.52 -14.39 -7.62
C VAL A 159 16.01 -13.71 -6.33
N GLY A 160 15.10 -13.43 -5.39
CA GLY A 160 15.44 -12.85 -4.10
C GLY A 160 15.45 -11.32 -4.08
N HIS A 161 14.84 -10.64 -5.06
CA HIS A 161 14.70 -9.18 -5.01
C HIS A 161 13.42 -8.76 -4.29
N THR A 162 13.51 -7.67 -3.53
CA THR A 162 12.38 -7.01 -2.87
C THR A 162 11.85 -5.85 -3.72
N ALA A 163 10.68 -5.31 -3.37
CA ALA A 163 10.16 -4.09 -4.01
C ALA A 163 11.16 -2.91 -3.94
N LEU A 164 11.96 -2.82 -2.87
CA LEU A 164 12.99 -1.78 -2.72
C LEU A 164 14.12 -1.90 -3.74
N PHE A 165 14.49 -3.13 -4.11
CA PHE A 165 15.45 -3.34 -5.20
C PHE A 165 14.92 -2.74 -6.50
N TYR A 166 13.66 -2.98 -6.83
CA TYR A 166 13.03 -2.45 -8.04
C TYR A 166 12.91 -0.92 -8.01
N ALA A 167 12.50 -0.33 -6.89
CA ALA A 167 12.44 1.12 -6.74
C ALA A 167 13.81 1.79 -6.94
N ARG A 168 14.89 1.20 -6.41
CA ARG A 168 16.27 1.66 -6.62
C ARG A 168 16.73 1.53 -8.05
N ARG A 169 16.46 0.39 -8.67
CA ARG A 169 16.80 0.16 -10.08
C ARG A 169 16.10 1.16 -11.00
N ALA A 170 14.85 1.50 -10.69
CA ALA A 170 14.07 2.48 -11.43
C ALA A 170 14.44 3.94 -11.09
N GLY A 171 15.17 4.18 -9.99
CA GLY A 171 15.57 5.52 -9.55
C GLY A 171 14.44 6.33 -8.90
N SER A 172 13.37 5.69 -8.42
CA SER A 172 12.25 6.38 -7.77
C SER A 172 12.51 6.59 -6.29
N GLN A 173 12.89 7.83 -5.92
CA GLN A 173 13.16 8.19 -4.53
C GLN A 173 11.91 8.09 -3.65
N GLU A 174 10.75 8.49 -4.17
CA GLU A 174 9.49 8.45 -3.44
C GLU A 174 9.07 7.01 -3.12
N CYS A 175 9.21 6.07 -4.08
CA CYS A 175 8.95 4.66 -3.81
C CYS A 175 9.93 4.09 -2.77
N ILE A 176 11.20 4.49 -2.83
CA ILE A 176 12.22 4.10 -1.84
C ILE A 176 11.80 4.59 -0.44
N ASP A 177 11.38 5.84 -0.31
CA ASP A 177 11.01 6.46 0.96
C ASP A 177 9.76 5.82 1.55
N ILE A 178 8.72 5.57 0.73
CA ILE A 178 7.51 4.83 1.16
C ILE A 178 7.90 3.46 1.73
N LEU A 179 8.70 2.69 1.00
CA LEU A 179 9.08 1.34 1.42
C LEU A 179 9.90 1.35 2.72
N MET A 180 10.86 2.26 2.85
CA MET A 180 11.69 2.37 4.05
C MET A 180 10.86 2.84 5.25
N GLN A 181 9.96 3.80 5.08
CA GLN A 181 9.05 4.26 6.14
C GLN A 181 8.16 3.13 6.66
N HIS A 182 7.80 2.19 5.78
CA HIS A 182 6.99 1.03 6.12
C HIS A 182 7.81 -0.22 6.51
N GLY A 183 9.10 -0.05 6.79
CA GLY A 183 9.95 -1.09 7.40
C GLY A 183 10.52 -2.12 6.43
N CYS A 184 10.64 -1.77 5.14
CA CYS A 184 11.41 -2.55 4.18
C CYS A 184 12.90 -2.54 4.58
N PRO A 185 13.57 -3.70 4.71
CA PRO A 185 14.98 -3.74 5.06
C PRO A 185 15.81 -3.05 3.98
N ASN A 186 16.72 -2.17 4.42
CA ASN A 186 17.74 -1.60 3.57
C ASN A 186 18.79 -2.68 3.27
N GLU A 187 18.49 -3.56 2.32
CA GLU A 187 19.47 -4.50 1.80
C GLU A 187 20.50 -3.67 1.02
N GLY A 188 21.64 -3.39 1.67
CA GLY A 188 22.79 -2.85 0.97
C GLY A 188 23.15 -3.82 -0.14
N TYR A 189 23.49 -3.30 -1.33
CA TYR A 189 24.05 -4.11 -2.40
C TYR A 189 25.16 -4.99 -1.82
N SER A 190 24.87 -6.27 -1.52
CA SER A 190 25.91 -7.27 -1.48
C SER A 190 26.30 -7.44 -2.92
N THR A 191 27.23 -6.59 -3.37
CA THR A 191 28.05 -6.87 -4.53
C THR A 191 28.40 -8.34 -4.45
N ILE A 192 27.95 -9.10 -5.43
CA ILE A 192 28.27 -10.50 -5.65
C ILE A 192 29.68 -10.73 -5.13
N ALA A 193 29.81 -11.49 -4.04
CA ALA A 193 31.10 -11.83 -3.47
C ALA A 193 31.86 -12.60 -4.54
N THR A 194 32.68 -11.88 -5.30
CA THR A 194 33.73 -12.46 -6.14
C THR A 194 34.51 -13.39 -5.22
N PRO A 195 34.73 -14.68 -5.54
CA PRO A 195 35.45 -15.58 -4.64
C PRO A 195 36.91 -15.11 -4.50
N GLY A 196 37.15 -14.28 -3.49
CA GLY A 196 38.47 -13.74 -3.19
C GLY A 196 39.38 -14.86 -2.71
N LEU A 197 40.44 -15.09 -3.48
CA LEU A 197 41.57 -15.96 -3.15
C LEU A 197 42.00 -15.78 -1.69
N ARG A 198 41.93 -16.86 -0.91
CA ARG A 198 42.42 -16.92 0.47
C ARG A 198 43.92 -16.61 0.52
N ARG A 199 44.28 -15.41 0.99
CA ARG A 199 45.59 -15.16 1.61
C ARG A 199 45.51 -15.51 3.09
N LYS A 200 46.31 -16.48 3.52
CA LYS A 200 46.50 -16.87 4.92
C LYS A 200 47.53 -15.93 5.58
N SER A 201 47.22 -15.40 6.75
CA SER A 201 48.15 -14.98 7.81
C SER A 201 47.31 -14.52 9.02
N SER A 202 47.12 -15.36 10.04
CA SER A 202 47.97 -15.54 11.24
C SER A 202 47.80 -14.46 12.31
N SER A 203 47.22 -14.91 13.44
CA SER A 203 47.48 -14.54 14.85
C SER A 203 47.51 -13.06 15.28
N ALA A 204 46.63 -12.71 16.23
CA ALA A 204 47.00 -12.52 17.65
C ALA A 204 45.85 -11.89 18.45
N SER A 205 45.73 -12.33 19.71
CA SER A 205 44.77 -11.89 20.72
C SER A 205 45.02 -10.47 21.24
N MET A 206 43.99 -9.80 21.74
CA MET A 206 43.87 -9.35 23.15
C MET A 206 42.48 -8.73 23.37
N GLY A 207 41.99 -8.76 24.62
CA GLY A 207 40.57 -8.69 24.95
C GLY A 207 40.08 -7.45 25.71
N ARG A 208 38.74 -7.42 25.84
CA ARG A 208 37.85 -6.73 26.81
C ARG A 208 37.82 -5.19 26.82
N PRO A 209 36.78 -4.53 27.41
CA PRO A 209 35.48 -5.01 27.91
C PRO A 209 34.25 -4.19 27.40
N GLU A 210 33.08 -4.59 27.90
CA GLU A 210 31.72 -4.03 27.75
C GLU A 210 31.57 -2.54 28.13
N ALA A 211 30.61 -1.84 27.50
CA ALA A 211 29.76 -0.84 28.15
C ALA A 211 28.46 -0.55 27.37
N ARG A 212 27.38 -0.43 28.15
CA ARG A 212 25.98 -0.11 27.82
C ARG A 212 25.82 1.31 27.24
N THR A 213 24.82 1.54 26.38
CA THR A 213 23.90 2.69 26.50
C THR A 213 22.59 2.45 25.75
N ALA A 214 21.46 2.73 26.42
CA ALA A 214 20.14 2.95 25.83
C ALA A 214 20.05 4.38 25.27
N LEU A 215 19.05 4.68 24.43
CA LEU A 215 18.21 5.90 24.52
C LEU A 215 17.20 6.02 23.36
N VAL A 216 15.95 6.28 23.78
CA VAL A 216 14.75 6.84 23.12
C VAL A 216 14.16 6.10 21.92
#